data_AF-A0A258LBG0-F1
#
_entry.id   AF-A0A258LBG0-F1
#
_cell.length_a   1.000
_cell.length_b   1.000
_cell.length_c   1.000
_cell.angle_alpha   90.00
_cell.angle_beta   90.00
_cell.angle_gamma   90.00
#
_symmetry.space_group_name_H-M   'P 1'
#
loop_
_entity.id
_entity.type
_entity.pdbx_description
1 polymer ?
#
loop_
_entity_poly.entity_id
_entity_poly.type
_entity_poly.pdbx_seq_one_letter_code
_entity_poly.pdbx_strand_id
1 'polypeptide(L)' 'PSLLVDTHGANVIDPVWALLADAYQLFGAFPTLLERDNNIPPLNLLMQEINKIADYQHQATHPLSISAAANAETVY' A
#
# COMPACT_ATOMS: atom_id res chain seq x y z
N PRO A 1 10.36 23.43 14.19
CA PRO A 1 10.11 22.61 12.98
C PRO A 1 11.29 21.68 12.70
N SER A 2 11.06 20.38 12.54
CA SER A 2 12.07 19.41 12.11
C SER A 2 12.11 19.32 10.58
N LEU A 3 13.31 19.20 10.01
CA LEU A 3 13.51 18.97 8.58
C LEU A 3 12.99 17.57 8.19
N LEU A 4 12.24 17.48 7.08
CA LEU A 4 11.84 16.22 6.46
C LEU A 4 12.68 16.01 5.20
N VAL A 5 13.28 14.83 5.08
CA VAL A 5 14.16 14.47 3.96
C VAL A 5 13.56 13.28 3.24
N ASP A 6 13.26 13.44 1.96
CA ASP A 6 12.84 12.37 1.07
C ASP A 6 14.07 11.74 0.43
N THR A 7 14.66 10.75 1.11
CA THR A 7 15.82 10.02 0.61
C THR A 7 15.42 8.61 0.23
N HIS A 8 15.75 8.21 -1.00
CA HIS A 8 15.51 6.86 -1.48
C HIS A 8 16.66 5.90 -1.15
N GLY A 9 17.68 6.37 -0.44
CA GLY A 9 18.85 5.58 -0.02
C GLY A 9 18.70 4.77 1.26
N ALA A 10 17.50 4.72 1.85
CA ALA A 10 17.24 4.10 3.15
C ALA A 10 15.94 3.28 3.16
N ASN A 11 15.84 2.33 4.08
CA ASN A 11 14.63 1.51 4.25
C ASN A 11 13.38 2.40 4.40
N VAL A 12 12.27 1.98 3.78
CA VAL A 12 11.00 2.69 3.90
C VAL A 12 10.50 2.60 5.34
N ILE A 13 10.23 3.74 5.95
CA ILE A 13 9.79 3.84 7.34
C ILE A 13 8.28 3.57 7.50
N ASP A 14 7.87 3.16 8.70
CA ASP A 14 6.47 2.78 8.99
C ASP A 14 5.41 3.83 8.62
N PRO A 15 5.62 5.15 8.85
CA PRO A 15 4.66 6.15 8.42
C PRO A 15 4.41 6.16 6.90
N VAL A 16 5.42 5.85 6.08
CA VAL A 16 5.27 5.80 4.61
C VAL A 16 4.52 4.53 4.20
N TRP A 17 4.74 3.40 4.90
CA TRP A 17 3.95 2.19 4.69
C TRP A 17 2.47 2.40 5.02
N ALA A 18 2.16 3.15 6.08
CA ALA A 18 0.78 3.51 6.41
C ALA A 18 0.12 4.34 5.29
N LEU A 19 0.83 5.30 4.69
CA LEU A 19 0.33 6.07 3.56
C LEU A 19 0.03 5.21 2.33
N LEU A 20 0.84 4.18 2.05
CA LEU A 20 0.56 3.24 0.97
C LEU A 20 -0.73 2.44 1.24
N ALA A 21 -0.94 2.00 2.49
CA ALA A 21 -2.16 1.29 2.87
C ALA A 21 -3.40 2.18 2.69
N ASP A 22 -3.34 3.44 3.12
CA ASP A 22 -4.42 4.42 2.94
C ASP A 22 -4.71 4.65 1.45
N ALA A 23 -3.67 4.77 0.61
CA ALA A 23 -3.81 4.91 -0.83
C ALA A 23 -4.56 3.72 -1.45
N TYR A 24 -4.20 2.49 -1.07
CA TYR A 24 -4.93 1.32 -1.56
C TYR A 24 -6.36 1.22 -1.04
N GLN A 25 -6.64 1.69 0.18
CA GLN A 25 -8.01 1.75 0.69
C GLN A 25 -8.88 2.71 -0.14
N LEU A 26 -8.30 3.84 -0.58
CA LEU A 26 -9.01 4.88 -1.33
C LEU A 26 -9.16 4.54 -2.81
N PHE A 27 -8.15 3.92 -3.42
CA PHE A 27 -8.06 3.77 -4.88
C PHE A 27 -8.09 2.31 -5.35
N GLY A 28 -8.13 1.34 -4.42
CA GLY A 28 -7.91 -0.06 -4.72
C GLY A 28 -6.44 -0.37 -5.00
N ALA A 29 -6.13 -1.63 -5.33
CA ALA A 29 -4.75 -2.01 -5.67
C ALA A 29 -4.34 -1.54 -7.06
N PHE A 30 -3.10 -1.05 -7.18
CA PHE A 30 -2.49 -0.62 -8.45
C PHE A 30 -0.98 -0.96 -8.46
N PRO A 31 -0.33 -1.05 -9.64
CA PRO A 31 1.10 -1.28 -9.73
C PRO A 31 1.89 -0.25 -8.92
N THR A 32 2.76 -0.73 -8.03
CA THR A 32 3.53 0.12 -7.11
C THR A 32 5.01 -0.15 -7.28
N LEU A 33 5.79 0.93 -7.37
CA LEU A 33 7.23 0.90 -7.57
C LEU A 33 7.95 1.18 -6.25
N LEU A 34 8.92 0.34 -5.90
CA LEU A 34 9.90 0.65 -4.87
C LEU A 34 11.08 1.40 -5.50
N GLU A 35 11.32 2.63 -5.08
CA GLU A 35 12.42 3.46 -5.58
C GLU A 35 13.67 3.34 -4.70
N ARG A 36 14.83 3.15 -5.34
CA ARG A 36 16.15 3.04 -4.70
C ARG A 36 17.22 3.61 -5.64
N ASP A 37 17.76 4.79 -5.33
CA ASP A 37 18.69 5.53 -6.20
C ASP A 37 20.16 5.43 -5.76
N ASN A 38 20.41 5.18 -4.48
CA ASN A 38 21.72 4.98 -3.88
C ASN A 38 21.65 3.95 -2.73
N ASN A 39 22.81 3.56 -2.16
CA ASN A 39 22.91 2.57 -1.06
C ASN A 39 22.11 1.28 -1.31
N ILE A 40 22.13 0.78 -2.54
CA ILE A 40 21.29 -0.34 -2.97
C ILE A 40 21.66 -1.60 -2.18
N PRO A 41 20.75 -2.15 -1.36
CA PRO A 41 21.04 -3.35 -0.57
C PRO A 41 21.03 -4.60 -1.46
N PRO A 42 21.56 -5.74 -0.96
CA PRO A 42 21.44 -7.02 -1.63
C PRO A 42 20.00 -7.35 -2.04
N LEU A 43 19.84 -8.03 -3.17
CA LEU A 43 18.52 -8.32 -3.76
C LEU A 43 17.54 -8.98 -2.78
N ASN A 44 18.01 -9.91 -1.95
CA ASN A 44 17.16 -10.60 -0.98
C ASN A 44 16.56 -9.66 0.08
N LEU A 45 17.19 -8.50 0.35
CA LEU A 45 16.63 -7.49 1.24
C LEU A 45 15.60 -6.62 0.49
N LEU A 46 15.90 -6.20 -0.74
CA LEU A 46 14.93 -5.49 -1.60
C LEU A 46 13.64 -6.30 -1.78
N MET A 47 13.77 -7.61 -1.99
CA MET A 47 12.62 -8.48 -2.13
C MET A 47 11.70 -8.51 -0.90
N GLN A 48 12.20 -8.20 0.30
CA GLN A 48 11.34 -8.12 1.49
C GLN A 48 10.36 -6.94 1.41
N GLU A 49 10.83 -5.77 0.95
CA GLU A 49 9.97 -4.59 0.75
C GLU A 49 9.02 -4.78 -0.44
N ILE A 50 9.49 -5.42 -1.52
CA ILE A 50 8.63 -5.79 -2.66
C ILE A 50 7.52 -6.76 -2.22
N ASN A 51 7.85 -7.77 -1.42
CA ASN A 51 6.85 -8.70 -0.89
C ASN A 51 5.86 -7.98 0.03
N LYS A 52 6.33 -7.03 0.84
CA LYS A 52 5.44 -6.19 1.66
C LYS A 52 4.46 -5.39 0.79
N ILE A 53 4.91 -4.80 -0.32
CA ILE A 53 4.01 -4.14 -1.30
C ILE A 53 2.97 -5.13 -1.83
N ALA A 54 3.39 -6.33 -2.23
CA ALA A 54 2.49 -7.37 -2.72
C ALA A 54 1.45 -7.77 -1.67
N ASP A 55 1.84 -7.91 -0.39
CA ASP A 55 0.93 -8.22 0.71
C ASP A 55 -0.15 -7.14 0.87
N TYR A 56 0.22 -5.85 0.79
CA TYR A 56 -0.75 -4.75 0.83
C TYR A 56 -1.69 -4.76 -0.38
N GLN A 57 -1.19 -5.08 -1.57
CA GLN A 57 -2.02 -5.20 -2.78
C GLN A 57 -3.02 -6.36 -2.66
N HIS A 58 -2.59 -7.51 -2.13
CA HIS A 58 -3.46 -8.64 -1.87
C HIS A 58 -4.56 -8.29 -0.86
N GLN A 59 -4.22 -7.58 0.22
CA GLN A 59 -5.20 -7.12 1.21
C GLN A 59 -6.24 -6.16 0.61
N ALA A 60 -5.82 -5.27 -0.29
CA ALA A 60 -6.72 -4.30 -0.93
C ALA A 60 -7.57 -4.87 -2.09
N THR A 61 -7.16 -5.99 -2.70
CA THR A 61 -7.92 -6.67 -3.75
C THR A 61 -8.98 -7.62 -3.21
N HIS A 62 -8.96 -7.93 -1.91
CA HIS A 62 -10.09 -8.62 -1.28
C HIS A 62 -11.31 -7.69 -1.31
N PRO A 63 -12.41 -8.09 -1.98
CA PRO A 63 -13.59 -7.25 -2.04
C PRO A 63 -14.07 -6.99 -0.62
N LEU A 64 -14.32 -5.72 -0.30
CA LEU A 64 -15.17 -5.38 0.83
C LEU A 64 -16.42 -6.24 0.68
N SER A 65 -16.62 -7.20 1.60
CA SER A 65 -17.88 -7.91 1.72
C SER A 65 -18.93 -6.85 1.96
N ILE A 66 -19.65 -6.46 0.91
CA ILE A 66 -20.80 -5.58 1.02
C ILE A 66 -21.79 -6.34 1.89
N SER A 67 -21.86 -5.98 3.17
CA SER A 67 -23.00 -6.30 4.00
C SER A 67 -24.20 -5.74 3.27
N ALA A 68 -25.01 -6.63 2.70
CA ALA A 68 -26.30 -6.31 2.11
C ALA A 68 -27.18 -5.67 3.19
N ALA A 69 -27.08 -4.34 3.33
CA ALA A 69 -28.07 -3.56 4.04
C ALA A 69 -29.35 -3.62 3.19
N ALA A 70 -30.26 -4.47 3.64
CA ALA A 70 -31.59 -4.70 3.11
C ALA A 70 -32.27 -3.38 2.73
N ASN A 71 -32.61 -3.22 1.45
CA ASN A 71 -33.62 -2.29 0.94
C ASN A 71 -34.18 -2.85 -0.38
N ALA A 72 -34.93 -3.95 -0.29
CA ALA A 72 -35.96 -4.31 -1.27
C ALA A 72 -37.30 -3.98 -0.61
N GLU A 73 -38.31 -3.36 -1.20
CA GLU A 73 -38.54 -2.74 -2.50
C GLU A 73 -39.85 -1.97 -2.30
N THR A 74 -39.95 -0.72 -2.73
CA THR A 74 -41.22 0.02 -2.80
C THR A 74 -41.67 0.03 -4.25
N VAL A 75 -42.82 -0.63 -4.50
CA VAL A 75 -43.81 -0.39 -5.56
C VAL A 75 -43.41 -0.70 -7.02
N TYR A 76 -43.97 -1.78 -7.57
CA TYR A 76 -45.07 -1.77 -8.57
C TYR A 76 -45.92 -3.03 -8.43
#